data_AF-A0A9X1ZCK6-F1
#
_entry.id   AF-A0A9X1ZCK6-F1
#
_cell.length_a   1.000
_cell.length_b   1.000
_cell.length_c   1.000
_cell.angle_alpha   90.00
_cell.angle_beta   90.00
_cell.angle_gamma   90.00
#
_symmetry.space_group_name_H-M   'P 1'
#
loop_
_entity.id
_entity.type
_entity.pdbx_description
1 polymer ?
#
loop_
_entity_poly.entity_id
_entity_poly.type
_entity_poly.pdbx_seq_one_letter_code
_entity_poly.pdbx_strand_id
1 'polypeptide(L)'
;MASYIKNPRRYYAVLLISLFALSGCKSTPETPPAPAKVIPAQLSHLPFDVKVDGEDIVDIQLTLGDRNLYLAENGHIKMVSIAQCPLDISAHRGDFRLPESSDLAIASALFDNYNSVEIDVMQLKDGTWVNHHDSQTGRATVYYTGERYKLERMNRQQYANLKLRQKGSNDLLDMRPITAYEAFTTFAAYRSYDQLLNVEIKSEANGHELTELDNMLRQTIGQGGFYYSASDLEMLEKLRGINPRVYLGFVQGAHPTSVDKVTADLRRGAQNDDYYLDNQSNIEFAGKYGTKRYRSRYKNYASSPGIKKLNKKLGNNSGLHLDIRSFMQNTSVLNSAHRYGMKVYTYTINGTDYHQSQLKRLSKPKLPDGVIVDTTPYKICQKLFNAAVPKKRYQPLTASGRYIASLPSDTDFDRFNEMLGYQQEGYYISLSSGLKAIASAKAKPKKVSHKTNATNPHGFPTIVDEEIETTNSKTIILTLPSSNND
;
A
#
# COMPACT_ATOMS: atom_id res chain seq x y z
N MET A 1 -21.42 -0.04 82.77
CA MET A 1 -21.93 -1.26 82.10
C MET A 1 -20.90 -1.73 81.10
N ALA A 2 -20.58 -3.02 81.13
CA ALA A 2 -19.42 -3.62 80.52
C ALA A 2 -19.58 -3.89 79.00
N SER A 3 -18.46 -3.72 78.29
CA SER A 3 -17.88 -4.55 77.21
C SER A 3 -18.80 -5.43 76.36
N TYR A 4 -18.79 -5.21 75.04
CA TYR A 4 -18.76 -6.30 74.03
C TYR A 4 -18.27 -5.77 72.67
N ILE A 5 -16.95 -5.67 72.47
CA ILE A 5 -16.36 -5.66 71.12
C ILE A 5 -15.60 -6.97 70.96
N LYS A 6 -16.30 -7.96 70.37
CA LYS A 6 -15.75 -9.27 70.04
C LYS A 6 -14.73 -9.14 68.91
N ASN A 7 -13.47 -9.30 69.27
CA ASN A 7 -12.38 -9.91 68.50
C ASN A 7 -12.22 -9.52 67.01
N PRO A 8 -11.45 -8.45 66.69
CA PRO A 8 -11.11 -8.07 65.31
C PRO A 8 -10.20 -9.10 64.59
N ARG A 9 -9.56 -10.03 65.33
CA ARG A 9 -8.64 -11.03 64.75
C ARG A 9 -9.30 -12.05 63.82
N ARG A 10 -10.60 -12.33 63.96
CA ARG A 10 -11.28 -13.30 63.08
C ARG A 10 -11.63 -12.70 61.70
N TYR A 11 -11.89 -11.40 61.63
CA TYR A 11 -12.20 -10.74 60.36
C TYR A 11 -10.97 -10.55 59.48
N TYR A 12 -9.80 -10.26 60.07
CA TYR A 12 -8.55 -10.19 59.33
C TYR A 12 -8.09 -11.56 58.80
N ALA A 13 -8.29 -12.64 59.56
CA ALA A 13 -7.95 -13.98 59.10
C ALA A 13 -8.83 -14.43 57.93
N VAL A 14 -10.15 -14.14 57.97
CA VAL A 14 -11.06 -14.45 56.86
C VAL A 14 -10.69 -13.63 55.62
N LEU A 15 -10.41 -12.33 55.76
CA LEU A 15 -10.05 -11.46 54.62
C LEU A 15 -8.71 -11.86 53.97
N LEU A 16 -7.72 -12.27 54.76
CA LEU A 16 -6.43 -12.79 54.25
C LEU A 16 -6.61 -14.13 53.53
N ILE A 17 -7.46 -15.03 54.04
CA ILE A 17 -7.74 -16.31 53.38
C ILE A 17 -8.48 -16.09 52.05
N SER A 18 -9.40 -15.12 51.94
CA SER A 18 -10.04 -14.78 50.67
C SER A 18 -9.05 -14.15 49.66
N LEU A 19 -8.12 -13.33 50.13
CA LEU A 19 -7.08 -12.72 49.29
C LEU A 19 -6.05 -13.76 48.79
N PHE A 20 -5.77 -14.81 49.57
CA PHE A 20 -4.95 -15.94 49.12
C PHE A 20 -5.71 -16.94 48.23
N ALA A 21 -7.03 -17.08 48.41
CA ALA A 21 -7.86 -17.92 47.53
C ALA A 21 -8.07 -17.28 46.14
N LEU A 22 -8.02 -15.95 46.03
CA LEU A 22 -8.15 -15.22 44.77
C LEU A 22 -6.83 -15.07 43.97
N SER A 23 -5.67 -15.29 44.59
CA SER A 23 -4.37 -15.24 43.90
C SER A 23 -3.94 -16.58 43.27
N GLY A 24 -4.73 -17.65 43.45
CA GLY A 24 -4.44 -19.00 42.95
C GLY A 24 -5.02 -19.35 41.57
N CYS A 25 -5.87 -18.50 40.98
CA CYS A 25 -6.46 -18.78 39.67
C CYS A 25 -5.63 -18.17 38.52
N LYS A 26 -4.44 -18.74 38.24
CA LYS A 26 -3.88 -18.71 36.88
C LYS A 26 -4.66 -19.73 36.03
N SER A 27 -5.89 -19.39 35.66
CA SER A 27 -6.78 -20.26 34.87
C SER A 27 -6.81 -19.86 33.40
N THR A 28 -5.65 -19.54 32.84
CA THR A 28 -5.43 -19.63 31.39
C THR A 28 -4.29 -20.63 31.24
N PRO A 29 -4.52 -21.80 30.62
CA PRO A 29 -3.41 -22.65 30.19
C PRO A 29 -2.48 -21.76 29.37
N GLU A 30 -1.21 -21.67 29.78
CA GLU A 30 -0.20 -21.07 28.90
C GLU A 30 -0.20 -21.95 27.65
N THR A 31 -0.77 -21.43 26.57
CA THR A 31 -0.72 -22.10 25.27
C THR A 31 0.75 -22.40 25.01
N PRO A 32 1.13 -23.68 24.82
CA PRO A 32 2.53 -24.00 24.56
C PRO A 32 3.01 -23.15 23.39
N PRO A 33 4.20 -22.54 23.49
CA PRO A 33 4.71 -21.67 22.44
C PRO A 33 4.68 -22.44 21.13
N ALA A 34 4.20 -21.78 20.07
CA ALA A 34 4.15 -22.40 18.75
C ALA A 34 5.54 -22.98 18.43
N PRO A 35 5.62 -24.23 17.94
CA PRO A 35 6.90 -24.85 17.63
C PRO A 35 7.70 -23.95 16.70
N ALA A 36 9.00 -23.80 16.99
CA ALA A 36 9.86 -22.94 16.20
C ALA A 36 9.82 -23.37 14.73
N LYS A 37 9.58 -22.40 13.84
CA LYS A 37 9.59 -22.62 12.39
C LYS A 37 10.95 -23.18 11.96
N VAL A 38 10.94 -24.40 11.41
CA VAL A 38 12.15 -25.04 10.89
C VAL A 38 12.27 -24.70 9.42
N ILE A 39 13.26 -23.86 9.07
CA ILE A 39 13.57 -23.53 7.68
C ILE A 39 14.51 -24.62 7.12
N PRO A 40 14.13 -25.32 6.02
CA PRO A 40 15.01 -26.29 5.36
C PRO A 40 16.37 -25.66 5.01
N ALA A 41 17.46 -26.41 5.15
CA ALA A 41 18.82 -25.91 4.91
C ALA A 41 19.01 -25.30 3.51
N GLN A 42 18.28 -25.82 2.51
CA GLN A 42 18.29 -25.30 1.14
C GLN A 42 17.74 -23.87 1.03
N LEU A 43 16.86 -23.47 1.95
CA LEU A 43 16.17 -22.18 1.96
C LEU A 43 16.79 -21.18 2.96
N SER A 44 17.88 -21.55 3.66
CA SER A 44 18.47 -20.73 4.73
C SER A 44 19.03 -19.38 4.27
N HIS A 45 19.18 -19.18 2.96
CA HIS A 45 19.63 -17.93 2.34
C HIS A 45 18.47 -16.96 2.03
N LEU A 46 17.22 -17.42 2.17
CA LEU A 46 16.02 -16.61 1.97
C LEU A 46 15.65 -15.89 3.28
N PRO A 47 14.87 -14.80 3.21
CA PRO A 47 14.36 -14.10 4.39
C PRO A 47 13.58 -15.00 5.35
N PHE A 48 13.53 -14.63 6.64
CA PHE A 48 12.95 -15.47 7.70
C PHE A 48 11.45 -15.75 7.53
N ASP A 49 10.74 -14.88 6.83
CA ASP A 49 9.31 -14.97 6.50
C ASP A 49 9.05 -15.81 5.24
N VAL A 50 10.05 -16.51 4.71
CA VAL A 50 9.90 -17.46 3.60
C VAL A 50 8.88 -18.55 3.95
N LYS A 51 7.95 -18.85 3.03
CA LYS A 51 7.02 -19.96 3.19
C LYS A 51 7.76 -21.31 3.12
N VAL A 52 7.53 -22.19 4.09
CA VAL A 52 8.23 -23.49 4.22
C VAL A 52 7.29 -24.69 4.23
N ASP A 53 5.99 -24.46 4.24
CA ASP A 53 4.93 -25.44 4.21
C ASP A 53 4.30 -25.56 2.81
N GLY A 54 3.76 -26.74 2.52
CA GLY A 54 3.11 -27.06 1.24
C GLY A 54 3.87 -28.07 0.39
N GLU A 55 3.15 -28.70 -0.54
CA GLU A 55 3.73 -29.58 -1.55
C GLU A 55 4.66 -28.78 -2.45
N ASP A 56 5.78 -29.40 -2.86
CA ASP A 56 6.77 -28.80 -3.76
C ASP A 56 7.41 -27.47 -3.30
N ILE A 57 7.16 -27.03 -2.06
CA ILE A 57 7.50 -25.67 -1.61
C ILE A 57 9.00 -25.36 -1.73
N VAL A 58 9.87 -26.33 -1.44
CA VAL A 58 11.33 -26.14 -1.59
C VAL A 58 11.70 -25.89 -3.05
N ASP A 59 11.13 -26.63 -3.99
CA ASP A 59 11.39 -26.47 -5.43
C ASP A 59 10.82 -25.15 -5.96
N ILE A 60 9.62 -24.76 -5.50
CA ILE A 60 9.00 -23.46 -5.79
C ILE A 60 9.90 -22.32 -5.32
N GLN A 61 10.36 -22.36 -4.06
CA GLN A 61 11.20 -21.31 -3.49
C GLN A 61 12.55 -21.20 -4.17
N LEU A 62 13.21 -22.31 -4.49
CA LEU A 62 14.48 -22.30 -5.23
C LEU A 62 14.30 -21.77 -6.65
N THR A 63 13.19 -22.08 -7.31
CA THR A 63 12.86 -21.55 -8.64
C THR A 63 12.54 -20.06 -8.61
N LEU A 64 11.80 -19.58 -7.60
CA LEU A 64 11.59 -18.15 -7.38
C LEU A 64 12.92 -17.45 -7.04
N GLY A 65 13.77 -18.08 -6.22
CA GLY A 65 15.08 -17.56 -5.82
C GLY A 65 16.02 -17.33 -7.02
N ASP A 66 15.93 -18.18 -8.05
CA ASP A 66 16.65 -17.99 -9.32
C ASP A 66 16.27 -16.66 -10.03
N ARG A 67 15.06 -16.16 -9.77
CA ARG A 67 14.55 -14.87 -10.22
C ARG A 67 14.70 -13.76 -9.18
N ASN A 68 15.45 -13.95 -8.10
CA ASN A 68 15.51 -13.00 -6.99
C ASN A 68 14.14 -12.74 -6.34
N LEU A 69 13.27 -13.75 -6.34
CA LEU A 69 11.95 -13.75 -5.71
C LEU A 69 11.86 -14.83 -4.63
N TYR A 70 10.89 -14.73 -3.74
CA TYR A 70 10.46 -15.81 -2.86
C TYR A 70 8.98 -15.64 -2.50
N LEU A 71 8.33 -16.73 -2.12
CA LEU A 71 6.97 -16.73 -1.59
C LEU A 71 7.04 -16.56 -0.07
N ALA A 72 6.42 -15.52 0.47
CA ALA A 72 6.36 -15.30 1.90
C ALA A 72 5.18 -16.04 2.55
N GLU A 73 5.21 -16.18 3.88
CA GLU A 73 4.15 -16.85 4.66
C GLU A 73 2.78 -16.21 4.49
N ASN A 74 2.73 -14.89 4.28
CA ASN A 74 1.49 -14.17 3.98
C ASN A 74 0.95 -14.45 2.56
N GLY A 75 1.62 -15.28 1.76
CA GLY A 75 1.23 -15.64 0.41
C GLY A 75 1.64 -14.63 -0.67
N HIS A 76 2.36 -13.56 -0.32
CA HIS A 76 2.87 -12.59 -1.28
C HIS A 76 4.20 -13.04 -1.90
N ILE A 77 4.41 -12.70 -3.17
CA ILE A 77 5.72 -12.82 -3.79
C ILE A 77 6.53 -11.56 -3.50
N LYS A 78 7.71 -11.75 -2.91
CA LYS A 78 8.61 -10.67 -2.50
C LYS A 78 9.96 -10.80 -3.19
N MET A 79 10.70 -9.69 -3.23
CA MET A 79 12.08 -9.66 -3.72
C MET A 79 13.03 -10.15 -2.64
N VAL A 80 13.94 -11.08 -2.97
CA VAL A 80 15.04 -11.49 -2.06
C VAL A 80 15.96 -10.31 -1.77
N SER A 81 16.26 -9.51 -2.81
CA SER A 81 17.03 -8.28 -2.68
C SER A 81 16.52 -7.19 -3.61
N ILE A 82 16.49 -5.94 -3.11
CA ILE A 82 16.16 -4.75 -3.90
C ILE A 82 17.40 -3.98 -4.40
N ALA A 83 18.62 -4.51 -4.21
CA ALA A 83 19.87 -3.78 -4.50
C ALA A 83 20.00 -3.27 -5.95
N GLN A 84 19.38 -3.97 -6.92
CA GLN A 84 19.34 -3.57 -8.33
C GLN A 84 18.33 -2.45 -8.66
N CYS A 85 17.57 -2.02 -7.65
CA CYS A 85 16.51 -1.03 -7.72
C CYS A 85 16.86 0.09 -6.71
N PRO A 86 17.83 0.97 -7.03
CA PRO A 86 18.32 2.00 -6.11
C PRO A 86 17.33 3.19 -6.07
N LEU A 87 16.11 2.91 -5.62
CA LEU A 87 15.00 3.85 -5.52
C LEU A 87 14.35 3.65 -4.15
N ASP A 88 14.13 4.73 -3.41
CA ASP A 88 13.35 4.66 -2.17
C ASP A 88 11.86 4.52 -2.53
N ILE A 89 11.28 3.36 -2.22
CA ILE A 89 9.88 3.03 -2.51
C ILE A 89 9.06 3.19 -1.23
N SER A 90 8.25 4.25 -1.21
CA SER A 90 7.34 4.57 -0.11
C SER A 90 5.94 4.06 -0.43
N ALA A 91 5.37 3.27 0.48
CA ALA A 91 3.97 2.84 0.42
C ALA A 91 3.06 4.05 0.72
N HIS A 92 2.24 4.46 -0.23
CA HIS A 92 1.33 5.61 -0.06
C HIS A 92 0.14 5.21 0.80
N ARG A 93 0.04 5.80 2.00
CA ARG A 93 -0.95 5.47 3.05
C ARG A 93 -0.94 4.02 3.52
N GLY A 94 0.22 3.37 3.48
CA GLY A 94 0.37 1.93 3.72
C GLY A 94 0.16 1.09 2.46
N ASP A 95 -0.12 -0.20 2.66
CA ASP A 95 -0.34 -1.15 1.58
C ASP A 95 -1.65 -0.83 0.85
N PHE A 96 -1.54 -0.51 -0.44
CA PHE A 96 -2.67 -0.11 -1.26
C PHE A 96 -3.77 -1.15 -1.42
N ARG A 97 -3.53 -2.42 -1.08
CA ARG A 97 -4.54 -3.50 -1.13
C ARG A 97 -5.45 -3.49 0.10
N LEU A 98 -5.04 -2.80 1.16
CA LEU A 98 -5.74 -2.71 2.42
C LEU A 98 -6.33 -1.31 2.61
N PRO A 99 -7.32 -1.15 3.49
CA PRO A 99 -7.90 0.16 3.78
C PRO A 99 -6.83 1.12 4.29
N GLU A 100 -6.71 2.29 3.66
CA GLU A 100 -5.91 3.38 4.21
C GLU A 100 -6.41 3.76 5.63
N SER A 101 -5.57 4.39 6.44
CA SER A 101 -5.89 4.72 7.84
C SER A 101 -6.11 3.49 8.76
N SER A 102 -5.62 2.31 8.37
CA SER A 102 -5.62 1.09 9.19
C SER A 102 -4.20 0.69 9.63
N ASP A 103 -4.13 -0.07 10.72
CA ASP A 103 -2.90 -0.72 11.20
C ASP A 103 -2.45 -1.83 10.25
N LEU A 104 -3.41 -2.59 9.70
CA LEU A 104 -3.15 -3.64 8.72
C LEU A 104 -2.43 -3.12 7.48
N ALA A 105 -2.82 -1.96 6.94
CA ALA A 105 -2.14 -1.35 5.80
C ALA A 105 -0.68 -1.01 6.11
N ILE A 106 -0.39 -0.50 7.31
CA ILE A 106 0.97 -0.18 7.74
C ILE A 106 1.80 -1.46 7.90
N ALA A 107 1.27 -2.45 8.64
CA ALA A 107 1.95 -3.71 8.89
C ALA A 107 2.23 -4.46 7.58
N SER A 108 1.25 -4.55 6.67
CA SER A 108 1.41 -5.22 5.38
C SER A 108 2.47 -4.54 4.50
N ALA A 109 2.53 -3.20 4.47
CA ALA A 109 3.58 -2.49 3.75
C ALA A 109 4.98 -2.77 4.32
N LEU A 110 5.11 -2.86 5.65
CA LEU A 110 6.38 -3.24 6.27
C LEU A 110 6.76 -4.67 5.92
N PHE A 111 5.80 -5.60 6.00
CA PHE A 111 5.98 -6.98 5.59
C PHE A 111 6.29 -7.14 4.12
N ASP A 112 5.91 -6.21 3.24
CA ASP A 112 6.22 -6.27 1.82
C ASP A 112 7.54 -5.58 1.45
N ASN A 113 8.36 -5.24 2.45
CA ASN A 113 9.70 -4.65 2.31
C ASN A 113 9.71 -3.31 1.56
N TYR A 114 8.68 -2.49 1.73
CA TYR A 114 8.77 -1.08 1.31
C TYR A 114 9.88 -0.39 2.12
N ASN A 115 10.60 0.55 1.50
CA ASN A 115 11.65 1.31 2.19
C ASN A 115 11.05 2.28 3.22
N SER A 116 9.86 2.79 2.92
CA SER A 116 9.13 3.65 3.82
C SER A 116 7.62 3.42 3.72
N VAL A 117 6.91 3.78 4.78
CA VAL A 117 5.45 3.82 4.80
C VAL A 117 5.04 5.26 5.02
N GLU A 118 4.24 5.80 4.11
CA GLU A 118 3.64 7.10 4.26
C GLU A 118 2.27 6.97 4.92
N ILE A 119 1.98 7.88 5.84
CA ILE A 119 0.69 8.06 6.48
C ILE A 119 0.37 9.53 6.57
N ASP A 120 -0.92 9.83 6.61
CA ASP A 120 -1.43 11.17 6.76
C ASP A 120 -1.88 11.41 8.20
N VAL A 121 -1.53 12.56 8.77
CA VAL A 121 -1.99 12.94 10.11
C VAL A 121 -2.76 14.25 10.12
N MET A 122 -3.84 14.24 10.89
CA MET A 122 -4.70 15.40 11.12
C MET A 122 -5.08 15.53 12.60
N GLN A 123 -5.45 16.73 13.03
CA GLN A 123 -6.02 16.96 14.36
C GLN A 123 -7.54 16.99 14.35
N LEU A 124 -8.11 16.38 15.39
CA LEU A 124 -9.51 16.51 15.78
C LEU A 124 -9.75 17.81 16.56
N LYS A 125 -11.01 18.12 16.85
CA LYS A 125 -11.41 19.32 17.62
C LYS A 125 -10.77 19.38 19.01
N ASP A 126 -10.56 18.21 19.62
CA ASP A 126 -9.98 18.07 20.95
C ASP A 126 -8.44 18.01 20.95
N GLY A 127 -7.80 18.24 19.80
CA GLY A 127 -6.34 18.20 19.63
C GLY A 127 -5.77 16.80 19.39
N THR A 128 -6.60 15.75 19.43
CA THR A 128 -6.14 14.37 19.18
C THR A 128 -5.62 14.22 17.75
N TRP A 129 -4.39 13.72 17.60
CA TRP A 129 -3.81 13.35 16.31
C TRP A 129 -4.35 12.00 15.82
N VAL A 130 -4.81 11.95 14.58
CA VAL A 130 -5.37 10.75 13.93
C VAL A 130 -4.69 10.45 12.60
N ASN A 131 -4.67 9.17 12.20
CA ASN A 131 -4.19 8.76 10.88
C ASN A 131 -5.34 8.95 9.88
N HIS A 132 -5.31 10.04 9.10
CA HIS A 132 -6.37 10.36 8.16
C HIS A 132 -5.93 11.40 7.12
N HIS A 133 -6.35 11.23 5.87
CA HIS A 133 -6.00 12.13 4.78
C HIS A 133 -6.99 13.27 4.54
N ASP A 134 -8.30 12.97 4.60
CA ASP A 134 -9.34 13.87 4.10
C ASP A 134 -9.87 14.77 5.22
N SER A 135 -10.07 16.05 4.93
CA SER A 135 -10.70 16.99 5.88
C SER A 135 -12.12 16.64 6.34
N GLN A 136 -12.76 15.65 5.69
CA GLN A 136 -14.09 15.17 6.02
C GLN A 136 -14.25 13.67 5.75
N THR A 137 -15.24 13.05 6.41
CA THR A 137 -15.64 11.66 6.15
C THR A 137 -16.39 11.52 4.82
N GLY A 138 -16.41 10.30 4.28
CA GLY A 138 -17.14 9.90 3.08
C GLY A 138 -16.40 8.86 2.24
N ARG A 139 -15.14 9.16 1.88
CA ARG A 139 -14.31 8.34 1.00
C ARG A 139 -13.68 7.16 1.72
N ALA A 140 -12.66 7.39 2.55
CA ALA A 140 -11.94 6.31 3.23
C ALA A 140 -12.58 5.85 4.54
N THR A 141 -13.31 6.78 5.18
CA THR A 141 -13.96 6.56 6.48
C THR A 141 -15.38 7.10 6.42
N VAL A 142 -16.31 6.46 7.12
CA VAL A 142 -17.74 6.79 7.04
C VAL A 142 -18.37 6.65 8.40
N TYR A 143 -19.33 7.53 8.70
CA TYR A 143 -20.18 7.36 9.85
C TYR A 143 -21.35 6.42 9.52
N TYR A 144 -21.88 5.67 10.48
CA TYR A 144 -22.91 4.66 10.19
C TYR A 144 -24.19 5.22 9.54
N THR A 145 -24.47 6.52 9.70
CA THR A 145 -25.62 7.19 9.05
C THR A 145 -25.36 7.55 7.58
N GLY A 146 -24.13 7.41 7.09
CA GLY A 146 -23.70 7.88 5.77
C GLY A 146 -23.47 9.39 5.67
N GLU A 147 -23.76 10.15 6.73
CA GLU A 147 -23.51 11.59 6.74
C GLU A 147 -22.01 11.93 6.73
N ARG A 148 -21.69 13.07 6.10
CA ARG A 148 -20.34 13.59 6.03
C ARG A 148 -20.12 14.60 7.13
N TYR A 149 -18.99 14.46 7.79
CA TYR A 149 -18.60 15.30 8.91
C TYR A 149 -17.16 15.75 8.71
N LYS A 150 -16.89 17.01 9.06
CA LYS A 150 -15.53 17.54 9.04
C LYS A 150 -14.73 16.99 10.22
N LEU A 151 -13.51 16.54 9.97
CA LEU A 151 -12.63 16.00 11.00
C LEU A 151 -12.31 17.03 12.09
N GLU A 152 -12.07 18.30 11.70
CA GLU A 152 -11.79 19.42 12.62
C GLU A 152 -12.90 19.68 13.66
N ARG A 153 -14.09 19.08 13.48
CA ARG A 153 -15.25 19.24 14.36
C ARG A 153 -15.55 18.01 15.20
N MET A 154 -14.90 16.89 14.92
CA MET A 154 -15.06 15.65 15.67
C MET A 154 -14.23 15.65 16.93
N ASN A 155 -14.70 14.93 17.96
CA ASN A 155 -13.86 14.48 19.06
C ASN A 155 -13.39 13.03 18.84
N ARG A 156 -12.49 12.55 19.70
CA ARG A 156 -11.94 11.18 19.62
C ARG A 156 -13.00 10.09 19.62
N GLN A 157 -14.07 10.23 20.40
CA GLN A 157 -15.13 9.22 20.48
C GLN A 157 -15.92 9.11 19.17
N GLN A 158 -16.25 10.26 18.56
CA GLN A 158 -16.93 10.30 17.26
C GLN A 158 -16.06 9.69 16.16
N TYR A 159 -14.77 10.01 16.16
CA TYR A 159 -13.81 9.44 15.22
C TYR A 159 -13.68 7.91 15.37
N ALA A 160 -13.61 7.42 16.61
CA ALA A 160 -13.52 5.98 16.90
C ALA A 160 -14.77 5.18 16.46
N ASN A 161 -15.91 5.85 16.30
CA ASN A 161 -17.17 5.25 15.81
C ASN A 161 -17.29 5.25 14.28
N LEU A 162 -16.30 5.76 13.56
CA LEU A 162 -16.25 5.66 12.10
C LEU A 162 -15.91 4.23 11.67
N LYS A 163 -16.32 3.88 10.46
CA LYS A 163 -15.96 2.64 9.77
C LYS A 163 -15.06 2.92 8.57
N LEU A 164 -14.11 2.04 8.32
CA LEU A 164 -13.26 2.06 7.13
C LEU A 164 -14.02 1.56 5.90
N ARG A 165 -13.64 2.03 4.71
CA ARG A 165 -14.04 1.44 3.43
C ARG A 165 -12.93 0.60 2.83
N GLN A 166 -13.31 -0.53 2.24
CA GLN A 166 -12.41 -1.31 1.40
C GLN A 166 -12.14 -0.55 0.10
N LYS A 167 -10.85 -0.40 -0.25
CA LYS A 167 -10.46 0.20 -1.53
C LYS A 167 -10.89 -0.72 -2.68
N GLY A 168 -11.44 -0.13 -3.74
CA GLY A 168 -11.84 -0.85 -4.95
C GLY A 168 -13.26 -1.46 -4.91
N SER A 169 -13.71 -2.04 -3.79
CA SER A 169 -15.10 -2.54 -3.66
C SER A 169 -16.04 -1.58 -2.92
N ASN A 170 -15.49 -0.58 -2.22
CA ASN A 170 -16.22 0.38 -1.40
C ASN A 170 -17.03 -0.22 -0.25
N ASP A 171 -16.83 -1.50 0.05
CA ASP A 171 -17.51 -2.19 1.15
C ASP A 171 -17.19 -1.53 2.49
N LEU A 172 -18.21 -1.38 3.33
CA LEU A 172 -18.03 -0.94 4.70
C LEU A 172 -17.45 -2.09 5.51
N LEU A 173 -16.31 -1.84 6.14
CA LEU A 173 -15.62 -2.82 6.96
C LEU A 173 -16.02 -2.62 8.41
N ASP A 174 -16.07 -3.71 9.18
CA ASP A 174 -16.25 -3.64 10.63
C ASP A 174 -14.92 -3.32 11.33
N MET A 175 -14.26 -2.27 10.85
CA MET A 175 -12.99 -1.75 11.35
C MET A 175 -13.08 -0.24 11.48
N ARG A 176 -12.56 0.29 12.58
CA ARG A 176 -12.45 1.74 12.79
C ARG A 176 -11.13 2.29 12.26
N PRO A 177 -11.06 3.58 11.88
CA PRO A 177 -9.77 4.21 11.66
C PRO A 177 -8.98 4.34 12.96
N ILE A 178 -7.65 4.46 12.81
CA ILE A 178 -6.72 4.49 13.94
C ILE A 178 -6.23 5.90 14.27
N THR A 179 -5.86 6.12 15.53
CA THR A 179 -5.15 7.34 15.95
C THR A 179 -3.72 7.36 15.41
N ALA A 180 -3.07 8.53 15.41
CA ALA A 180 -1.67 8.62 15.00
C ALA A 180 -0.77 7.80 15.94
N TYR A 181 -1.06 7.77 17.24
CA TYR A 181 -0.32 6.96 18.21
C TYR A 181 -0.39 5.45 17.92
N GLU A 182 -1.58 4.95 17.55
CA GLU A 182 -1.77 3.55 17.14
C GLU A 182 -1.00 3.23 15.86
N ALA A 183 -0.97 4.17 14.89
CA ALA A 183 -0.18 4.04 13.68
C ALA A 183 1.33 3.95 13.99
N PHE A 184 1.83 4.82 14.88
CA PHE A 184 3.25 4.82 15.28
C PHE A 184 3.63 3.54 16.04
N THR A 185 2.74 3.05 16.90
CA THR A 185 2.96 1.82 17.67
C THR A 185 2.99 0.61 16.76
N THR A 186 2.06 0.55 15.79
CA THR A 186 2.05 -0.48 14.76
C THR A 186 3.34 -0.44 13.95
N PHE A 187 3.73 0.72 13.45
CA PHE A 187 4.97 0.87 12.70
C PHE A 187 6.20 0.43 13.50
N ALA A 188 6.33 0.87 14.75
CA ALA A 188 7.43 0.49 15.64
C ALA A 188 7.49 -1.03 15.89
N ALA A 189 6.34 -1.69 15.99
CA ALA A 189 6.26 -3.13 16.25
C ALA A 189 6.72 -3.99 15.05
N TYR A 190 6.49 -3.54 13.81
CA TYR A 190 6.73 -4.35 12.61
C TYR A 190 7.94 -3.91 11.77
N ARG A 191 8.48 -2.70 11.97
CA ARG A 191 9.53 -2.18 11.10
C ARG A 191 10.85 -2.94 11.24
N SER A 192 11.54 -3.11 10.13
CA SER A 192 12.98 -3.34 10.11
C SER A 192 13.74 -2.03 10.37
N TYR A 193 15.02 -2.12 10.77
CA TYR A 193 15.83 -0.97 11.17
C TYR A 193 15.93 0.11 10.08
N ASP A 194 16.00 -0.30 8.81
CA ASP A 194 16.15 0.52 7.62
C ASP A 194 14.84 1.08 7.06
N GLN A 195 13.69 0.64 7.57
CA GLN A 195 12.38 1.12 7.15
C GLN A 195 11.98 2.40 7.91
N LEU A 196 11.46 3.40 7.19
CA LEU A 196 11.11 4.71 7.74
C LEU A 196 9.60 5.01 7.66
N LEU A 197 9.09 5.73 8.65
CA LEU A 197 7.73 6.28 8.61
C LEU A 197 7.76 7.69 8.04
N ASN A 198 7.07 7.95 6.94
CA ASN A 198 6.77 9.31 6.48
C ASN A 198 5.45 9.76 7.11
N VAL A 199 5.50 10.83 7.90
CA VAL A 199 4.31 11.43 8.51
C VAL A 199 3.96 12.70 7.73
N GLU A 200 2.97 12.61 6.84
CA GLU A 200 2.46 13.77 6.11
C GLU A 200 1.42 14.53 6.96
N ILE A 201 1.70 15.79 7.28
CA ILE A 201 0.77 16.61 8.07
C ILE A 201 -0.23 17.31 7.13
N LYS A 202 -1.52 17.01 7.32
CA LYS A 202 -2.63 17.48 6.46
C LYS A 202 -3.56 18.51 7.09
N SER A 203 -3.38 18.81 8.37
CA SER A 203 -4.11 19.88 9.08
C SER A 203 -3.18 21.00 9.53
N GLU A 204 -3.74 22.18 9.74
CA GLU A 204 -3.03 23.26 10.41
C GLU A 204 -2.59 22.81 11.82
N ALA A 205 -1.41 23.24 12.25
CA ALA A 205 -0.87 22.96 13.57
C ALA A 205 0.08 24.06 14.04
N ASN A 206 0.00 24.39 15.32
CA ASN A 206 0.89 25.34 15.99
C ASN A 206 2.13 24.65 16.55
N GLY A 207 3.10 25.43 17.05
CA GLY A 207 4.38 24.89 17.52
C GLY A 207 4.27 23.90 18.70
N HIS A 208 3.28 24.06 19.57
CA HIS A 208 3.03 23.14 20.68
C HIS A 208 2.53 21.79 20.17
N GLU A 209 1.52 21.80 19.30
CA GLU A 209 0.93 20.60 18.71
C GLU A 209 1.95 19.80 17.89
N LEU A 210 2.83 20.49 17.15
CA LEU A 210 3.94 19.87 16.43
C LEU A 210 4.99 19.27 17.37
N THR A 211 5.23 19.91 18.52
CA THR A 211 6.15 19.38 19.54
C THR A 211 5.59 18.12 20.20
N GLU A 212 4.28 18.07 20.47
CA GLU A 212 3.61 16.88 20.98
C GLU A 212 3.68 15.72 19.98
N LEU A 213 3.44 16.00 18.70
CA LEU A 213 3.56 15.01 17.62
C LEU A 213 4.99 14.45 17.52
N ASP A 214 6.02 15.30 17.55
CA ASP A 214 7.43 14.88 17.53
C ASP A 214 7.85 14.10 18.78
N ASN A 215 7.38 14.52 19.96
CA ASN A 215 7.61 13.77 21.20
C ASN A 215 7.01 12.36 21.11
N MET A 216 5.78 12.23 20.60
CA MET A 216 5.12 10.95 20.42
C MET A 216 5.92 10.02 19.50
N LEU A 217 6.37 10.52 18.35
CA LEU A 217 7.18 9.76 17.40
C LEU A 217 8.54 9.34 17.98
N ARG A 218 9.24 10.26 18.66
CA ARG A 218 10.53 9.95 19.28
C ARG A 218 10.42 8.93 20.41
N GLN A 219 9.33 8.94 21.16
CA GLN A 219 9.10 7.99 22.25
C GLN A 219 8.71 6.60 21.71
N THR A 220 7.90 6.55 20.65
CA THR A 220 7.37 5.28 20.12
C THR A 220 8.32 4.61 19.13
N ILE A 221 8.87 5.37 18.16
CA ILE A 221 9.67 4.83 17.05
C ILE A 221 11.18 5.02 17.28
N GLY A 222 11.54 6.08 18.00
CA GLY A 222 12.94 6.49 18.18
C GLY A 222 13.45 7.42 17.08
N GLN A 223 14.54 8.13 17.37
CA GLN A 223 15.17 9.03 16.39
C GLN A 223 15.68 8.24 15.17
N GLY A 224 15.48 8.80 13.98
CA GLY A 224 15.95 8.21 12.73
C GLY A 224 15.03 7.13 12.14
N GLY A 225 13.93 6.76 12.82
CA GLY A 225 12.93 5.83 12.27
C GLY A 225 11.75 6.51 11.55
N PHE A 226 11.73 7.84 11.49
CA PHE A 226 10.64 8.60 10.86
C PHE A 226 11.15 9.91 10.22
N TYR A 227 10.32 10.48 9.36
CA TYR A 227 10.47 11.81 8.81
C TYR A 227 9.13 12.48 8.56
N TYR A 228 9.14 13.78 8.26
CA TYR A 228 7.92 14.53 7.98
C TYR A 228 7.84 14.96 6.53
N SER A 229 6.61 15.03 6.03
CA SER A 229 6.29 15.80 4.84
C SER A 229 5.09 16.72 5.06
N ALA A 230 5.03 17.83 4.34
CA ALA A 230 3.86 18.71 4.35
C ALA A 230 3.86 19.62 3.13
N SER A 231 2.67 20.10 2.76
CA SER A 231 2.51 21.13 1.72
C SER A 231 2.63 22.56 2.24
N ASP A 232 2.67 22.74 3.57
CA ASP A 232 2.92 24.03 4.22
C ASP A 232 4.40 24.19 4.58
N LEU A 233 5.04 25.18 3.94
CA LEU A 233 6.45 25.47 4.13
C LEU A 233 6.74 26.11 5.51
N GLU A 234 5.80 26.86 6.08
CA GLU A 234 5.97 27.49 7.40
C GLU A 234 5.86 26.44 8.51
N MET A 235 4.98 25.47 8.36
CA MET A 235 4.92 24.30 9.25
C MET A 235 6.22 23.50 9.26
N LEU A 236 6.79 23.21 8.08
CA LEU A 236 8.08 22.52 8.00
C LEU A 236 9.22 23.35 8.61
N GLU A 237 9.21 24.68 8.45
CA GLU A 237 10.18 25.57 9.10
C GLU A 237 10.07 25.52 10.63
N LYS A 238 8.84 25.49 11.19
CA LYS A 238 8.63 25.26 12.63
C LYS A 238 9.16 23.90 13.07
N LEU A 239 8.87 22.83 12.32
CA LEU A 239 9.38 21.49 12.60
C LEU A 239 10.91 21.42 12.57
N ARG A 240 11.57 22.17 11.67
CA ARG A 240 13.04 22.26 11.67
C ARG A 240 13.57 22.84 12.99
N GLY A 241 12.85 23.79 13.58
CA GLY A 241 13.18 24.33 14.90
C GLY A 241 12.98 23.33 16.05
N ILE A 242 11.97 22.46 15.95
CA ILE A 242 11.65 21.43 16.95
C ILE A 242 12.61 20.25 16.87
N ASN A 243 12.86 19.75 15.64
CA ASN A 243 13.72 18.61 15.38
C ASN A 243 14.74 18.97 14.27
N PRO A 244 15.93 19.45 14.65
CA PRO A 244 16.92 19.94 13.68
C PRO A 244 17.48 18.89 12.73
N ARG A 245 17.37 17.59 13.07
CA ARG A 245 18.02 16.51 12.32
C ARG A 245 17.07 15.68 11.46
N VAL A 246 15.76 15.72 11.72
CA VAL A 246 14.78 14.94 10.95
C VAL A 246 14.76 15.36 9.48
N TYR A 247 14.45 14.42 8.59
CA TYR A 247 14.22 14.78 7.18
C TYR A 247 12.89 15.53 7.03
N LEU A 248 12.87 16.57 6.21
CA LEU A 248 11.67 17.37 5.90
C LEU A 248 11.41 17.40 4.39
N GLY A 249 10.32 16.77 3.96
CA GLY A 249 9.86 16.77 2.57
C GLY A 249 8.80 17.83 2.29
N PHE A 250 9.11 18.83 1.46
CA PHE A 250 8.09 19.77 1.00
C PHE A 250 7.27 19.17 -0.14
N VAL A 251 5.97 18.99 0.09
CA VAL A 251 5.02 18.47 -0.90
C VAL A 251 4.49 19.62 -1.74
N GLN A 252 5.00 19.74 -2.96
CA GLN A 252 4.41 20.67 -3.92
C GLN A 252 3.08 20.11 -4.41
N GLY A 253 2.04 20.96 -4.49
CA GLY A 253 0.74 20.57 -5.03
C GLY A 253 0.83 19.94 -6.43
N ALA A 254 -0.17 19.14 -6.79
CA ALA A 254 -0.16 18.39 -8.04
C ALA A 254 -0.05 19.30 -9.27
N HIS A 255 0.56 18.81 -10.35
CA HIS A 255 0.64 19.60 -11.58
C HIS A 255 -0.77 19.98 -12.07
N PRO A 256 -1.02 21.21 -12.57
CA PRO A 256 -2.35 21.62 -12.99
C PRO A 256 -3.03 20.67 -14.00
N THR A 257 -2.28 20.16 -14.97
CA THR A 257 -2.80 19.15 -15.92
C THR A 257 -3.20 17.85 -15.24
N SER A 258 -2.51 17.42 -14.18
CA SER A 258 -2.90 16.23 -13.42
C SER A 258 -4.26 16.46 -12.76
N VAL A 259 -4.46 17.64 -12.18
CA VAL A 259 -5.74 18.06 -11.59
C VAL A 259 -6.84 18.15 -12.65
N ASP A 260 -6.54 18.71 -13.82
CA ASP A 260 -7.50 18.79 -14.93
C ASP A 260 -7.93 17.40 -15.42
N LYS A 261 -7.00 16.44 -15.48
CA LYS A 261 -7.28 15.06 -15.90
C LYS A 261 -8.18 14.36 -14.90
N VAL A 262 -7.85 14.42 -13.61
CA VAL A 262 -8.74 13.93 -12.55
C VAL A 262 -10.12 14.57 -12.70
N THR A 263 -10.20 15.89 -12.79
CA THR A 263 -11.48 16.63 -12.96
C THR A 263 -12.28 16.15 -14.18
N ALA A 264 -11.63 15.90 -15.31
CA ALA A 264 -12.29 15.45 -16.53
C ALA A 264 -12.77 14.00 -16.42
N ASP A 265 -11.98 13.11 -15.83
CA ASP A 265 -12.36 11.71 -15.62
C ASP A 265 -13.58 11.61 -14.69
N LEU A 266 -13.64 12.46 -13.67
CA LEU A 266 -14.75 12.53 -12.73
C LEU A 266 -16.05 13.07 -13.33
N ARG A 267 -15.96 14.00 -14.29
CA ARG A 267 -17.15 14.45 -15.03
C ARG A 267 -17.71 13.34 -15.92
N ARG A 268 -16.89 12.35 -16.27
CA ARG A 268 -17.30 11.18 -17.07
C ARG A 268 -17.79 10.04 -16.18
N GLY A 269 -17.24 9.89 -14.98
CA GLY A 269 -17.70 8.92 -13.98
C GLY A 269 -19.07 9.31 -13.43
N ALA A 270 -20.05 8.41 -13.53
CA ALA A 270 -21.33 8.57 -12.84
C ALA A 270 -21.09 8.63 -11.32
N GLN A 271 -21.97 9.31 -10.58
CA GLN A 271 -21.82 9.59 -9.13
C GLN A 271 -21.79 8.34 -8.22
N ASN A 272 -21.83 7.12 -8.80
CA ASN A 272 -21.79 5.83 -8.11
C ASN A 272 -20.66 4.90 -8.61
N ASP A 273 -19.70 5.40 -9.40
CA ASP A 273 -18.54 4.61 -9.84
C ASP A 273 -17.47 4.59 -8.74
N ASP A 274 -16.88 3.43 -8.45
CA ASP A 274 -15.78 3.25 -7.49
C ASP A 274 -14.63 4.24 -7.76
N TYR A 275 -14.38 4.55 -9.04
CA TYR A 275 -13.39 5.53 -9.47
C TYR A 275 -13.72 6.97 -9.00
N TYR A 276 -15.00 7.36 -8.99
CA TYR A 276 -15.43 8.68 -8.53
C TYR A 276 -15.23 8.84 -7.03
N LEU A 277 -15.54 7.80 -6.25
CA LEU A 277 -15.35 7.80 -4.80
C LEU A 277 -13.86 7.81 -4.44
N ASP A 278 -13.04 6.97 -5.08
CA ASP A 278 -11.59 6.91 -4.84
C ASP A 278 -10.87 8.24 -5.09
N ASN A 279 -11.37 9.04 -6.03
CA ASN A 279 -10.80 10.33 -6.37
C ASN A 279 -11.51 11.51 -5.69
N GLN A 280 -12.47 11.26 -4.79
CA GLN A 280 -13.39 12.25 -4.20
C GLN A 280 -12.72 13.49 -3.59
N SER A 281 -11.64 13.32 -2.83
CA SER A 281 -10.95 14.45 -2.19
C SER A 281 -10.17 15.31 -3.19
N ASN A 282 -9.63 14.70 -4.25
CA ASN A 282 -9.08 15.43 -5.39
C ASN A 282 -10.18 16.22 -6.13
N ILE A 283 -11.42 15.71 -6.17
CA ILE A 283 -12.60 16.43 -6.70
C ILE A 283 -12.95 17.63 -5.85
N GLU A 284 -13.01 17.47 -4.53
CA GLU A 284 -13.37 18.55 -3.62
C GLU A 284 -12.30 19.64 -3.65
N PHE A 285 -11.03 19.26 -3.75
CA PHE A 285 -9.93 20.19 -3.96
C PHE A 285 -10.05 20.92 -5.32
N ALA A 286 -10.26 20.20 -6.42
CA ALA A 286 -10.43 20.79 -7.75
C ALA A 286 -11.71 21.64 -7.87
N GLY A 287 -12.78 21.25 -7.18
CA GLY A 287 -14.09 21.90 -7.15
C GLY A 287 -14.12 23.14 -6.25
N LYS A 288 -13.47 23.11 -5.07
CA LYS A 288 -13.35 24.28 -4.17
C LYS A 288 -12.59 25.43 -4.82
N TYR A 289 -11.64 25.13 -5.70
CA TYR A 289 -10.88 26.16 -6.40
C TYR A 289 -11.41 26.44 -7.81
N GLY A 290 -11.94 25.45 -8.53
CA GLY A 290 -12.04 25.53 -9.97
C GLY A 290 -10.64 25.49 -10.58
N THR A 291 -10.44 24.69 -11.64
CA THR A 291 -9.10 24.47 -12.22
C THR A 291 -8.38 25.77 -12.61
N LYS A 292 -9.14 26.81 -12.99
CA LYS A 292 -8.61 28.17 -13.26
C LYS A 292 -7.98 28.82 -12.02
N ARG A 293 -8.62 28.77 -10.85
CA ARG A 293 -8.08 29.35 -9.61
C ARG A 293 -6.95 28.51 -9.04
N TYR A 294 -7.01 27.18 -9.21
CA TYR A 294 -5.89 26.31 -8.85
C TYR A 294 -4.65 26.68 -9.66
N ARG A 295 -4.78 26.75 -10.99
CA ARG A 295 -3.72 27.19 -11.90
C ARG A 295 -3.12 28.53 -11.52
N SER A 296 -3.94 29.53 -11.16
CA SER A 296 -3.44 30.86 -10.79
C SER A 296 -2.71 30.89 -9.45
N ARG A 297 -2.97 29.94 -8.55
CA ARG A 297 -2.33 29.84 -7.23
C ARG A 297 -1.19 28.82 -7.19
N TYR A 298 -1.08 27.97 -8.20
CA TYR A 298 -0.05 26.95 -8.31
C TYR A 298 1.34 27.57 -8.28
N LYS A 299 2.18 27.12 -7.34
CA LYS A 299 3.56 27.57 -7.19
C LYS A 299 4.49 26.42 -7.57
N ASN A 300 5.35 26.66 -8.56
CA ASN A 300 6.35 25.70 -8.98
C ASN A 300 7.70 25.95 -8.29
N TYR A 301 8.04 25.08 -7.35
CA TYR A 301 9.32 25.04 -6.65
C TYR A 301 10.38 24.18 -7.36
N ALA A 302 10.03 23.47 -8.43
CA ALA A 302 10.97 22.68 -9.24
C ALA A 302 11.86 23.55 -10.15
N SER A 303 12.17 24.78 -9.73
CA SER A 303 13.06 25.74 -10.41
C SER A 303 14.25 26.06 -9.48
N SER A 304 15.38 26.51 -10.01
CA SER A 304 16.54 26.85 -9.18
C SER A 304 16.22 27.88 -8.07
N PRO A 305 15.44 28.96 -8.32
CA PRO A 305 14.99 29.85 -7.25
C PRO A 305 14.07 29.17 -6.23
N GLY A 306 13.20 28.27 -6.68
CA GLY A 306 12.33 27.47 -5.82
C GLY A 306 13.12 26.56 -4.88
N ILE A 307 14.05 25.78 -5.40
CA ILE A 307 14.97 24.94 -4.62
C ILE A 307 15.79 25.78 -3.64
N LYS A 308 16.37 26.90 -4.09
CA LYS A 308 17.12 27.80 -3.19
C LYS A 308 16.24 28.34 -2.06
N LYS A 309 14.97 28.66 -2.34
CA LYS A 309 14.02 29.11 -1.31
C LYS A 309 13.71 28.00 -0.30
N LEU A 310 13.48 26.77 -0.77
CA LEU A 310 13.27 25.62 0.11
C LEU A 310 14.49 25.36 0.98
N ASN A 311 15.69 25.27 0.39
CA ASN A 311 16.93 25.09 1.13
C ASN A 311 17.17 26.19 2.18
N LYS A 312 16.86 27.46 1.85
CA LYS A 312 17.00 28.56 2.81
C LYS A 312 16.11 28.39 4.05
N LYS A 313 14.89 27.85 3.89
CA LYS A 313 13.93 27.68 4.99
C LYS A 313 14.11 26.36 5.73
N LEU A 314 14.38 25.28 5.01
CA LEU A 314 14.41 23.93 5.56
C LEU A 314 15.81 23.42 5.89
N GLY A 315 16.86 24.04 5.33
CA GLY A 315 18.25 23.64 5.53
C GLY A 315 18.56 22.20 5.09
N ASN A 316 19.60 21.64 5.71
CA ASN A 316 20.09 20.29 5.43
C ASN A 316 19.03 19.21 5.72
N ASN A 317 19.21 18.03 5.12
CA ASN A 317 18.31 16.90 5.27
C ASN A 317 16.85 17.29 4.98
N SER A 318 16.63 17.84 3.80
CA SER A 318 15.31 18.22 3.31
C SER A 318 15.12 17.77 1.86
N GLY A 319 13.91 17.89 1.33
CA GLY A 319 13.68 17.52 -0.06
C GLY A 319 12.39 18.09 -0.63
N LEU A 320 12.16 17.79 -1.90
CA LEU A 320 11.01 18.23 -2.68
C LEU A 320 10.25 17.02 -3.21
N HIS A 321 8.97 16.93 -2.90
CA HIS A 321 8.07 15.88 -3.38
C HIS A 321 7.18 16.46 -4.47
N LEU A 322 7.20 15.87 -5.67
CA LEU A 322 6.57 16.41 -6.87
C LEU A 322 5.56 15.44 -7.47
N ASP A 323 4.44 15.97 -7.98
CA ASP A 323 3.66 15.21 -8.96
C ASP A 323 4.55 14.87 -10.17
N ILE A 324 4.42 13.64 -10.66
CA ILE A 324 5.26 13.10 -11.73
C ILE A 324 5.26 13.98 -12.98
N ARG A 325 4.17 14.69 -13.30
CA ARG A 325 4.17 15.61 -14.46
C ARG A 325 5.09 16.81 -14.25
N SER A 326 5.09 17.38 -13.05
CA SER A 326 5.99 18.48 -12.69
C SER A 326 7.45 18.05 -12.79
N PHE A 327 7.75 16.83 -12.33
CA PHE A 327 9.09 16.26 -12.47
C PHE A 327 9.47 16.03 -13.93
N MET A 328 8.59 15.43 -14.73
CA MET A 328 8.84 15.17 -16.15
C MET A 328 9.01 16.45 -16.98
N GLN A 329 8.35 17.55 -16.60
CA GLN A 329 8.56 18.86 -17.24
C GLN A 329 9.94 19.45 -16.97
N ASN A 330 10.53 19.15 -15.81
CA ASN A 330 11.86 19.63 -15.47
C ASN A 330 12.67 18.60 -14.69
N THR A 331 13.17 17.57 -15.38
CA THR A 331 14.03 16.54 -14.77
C THR A 331 15.37 17.09 -14.25
N SER A 332 15.79 18.28 -14.71
CA SER A 332 16.99 18.95 -14.19
C SER A 332 16.86 19.42 -12.73
N VAL A 333 15.63 19.40 -12.18
CA VAL A 333 15.38 19.65 -10.76
C VAL A 333 16.16 18.70 -9.87
N LEU A 334 16.37 17.44 -10.30
CA LEU A 334 17.13 16.44 -9.55
C LEU A 334 18.56 16.93 -9.26
N ASN A 335 19.30 17.26 -10.32
CA ASN A 335 20.65 17.81 -10.19
C ASN A 335 20.68 19.13 -9.40
N SER A 336 19.64 19.96 -9.56
CA SER A 336 19.54 21.24 -8.84
C SER A 336 19.32 21.04 -7.34
N ALA A 337 18.50 20.06 -6.95
CA ALA A 337 18.23 19.68 -5.57
C ALA A 337 19.47 19.02 -4.92
N HIS A 338 20.12 18.09 -5.62
CA HIS A 338 21.32 17.41 -5.12
C HIS A 338 22.49 18.36 -4.83
N ARG A 339 22.62 19.48 -5.56
CA ARG A 339 23.61 20.54 -5.24
C ARG A 339 23.43 21.16 -3.86
N TYR A 340 22.23 21.08 -3.30
CA TYR A 340 21.92 21.52 -1.94
C TYR A 340 21.79 20.34 -0.95
N GLY A 341 22.18 19.12 -1.36
CA GLY A 341 21.97 17.91 -0.56
C GLY A 341 20.50 17.55 -0.36
N MET A 342 19.60 18.07 -1.20
CA MET A 342 18.16 17.80 -1.11
C MET A 342 17.77 16.58 -1.94
N LYS A 343 16.86 15.76 -1.43
CA LYS A 343 16.27 14.64 -2.18
C LYS A 343 15.06 15.10 -3.00
N VAL A 344 14.75 14.37 -4.07
CA VAL A 344 13.54 14.53 -4.89
C VAL A 344 12.74 13.25 -4.88
N TYR A 345 11.49 13.33 -4.43
CA TYR A 345 10.54 12.22 -4.52
C TYR A 345 9.45 12.57 -5.53
N THR A 346 8.83 11.56 -6.11
CA THR A 346 7.66 11.75 -6.97
C THR A 346 6.44 10.99 -6.49
N TYR A 347 5.27 11.56 -6.71
CA TYR A 347 3.97 10.94 -6.48
C TYR A 347 3.07 11.19 -7.70
N THR A 348 1.84 10.67 -7.70
CA THR A 348 0.84 11.10 -8.68
C THR A 348 -0.58 11.04 -8.12
N ILE A 349 -1.46 11.85 -8.71
CA ILE A 349 -2.91 11.77 -8.52
C ILE A 349 -3.63 11.15 -9.74
N ASN A 350 -2.89 10.73 -10.78
CA ASN A 350 -3.46 10.13 -12.00
C ASN A 350 -3.27 8.61 -12.05
N GLY A 351 -3.05 7.97 -10.91
CA GLY A 351 -2.91 6.52 -10.78
C GLY A 351 -1.50 5.96 -11.03
N THR A 352 -1.20 4.87 -10.34
CA THR A 352 0.09 4.18 -10.33
C THR A 352 0.64 3.84 -11.71
N ASP A 353 -0.18 3.33 -12.63
CA ASP A 353 0.31 2.96 -13.97
C ASP A 353 0.80 4.17 -14.76
N TYR A 354 0.13 5.32 -14.61
CA TYR A 354 0.59 6.56 -15.22
C TYR A 354 1.96 6.96 -14.67
N HIS A 355 2.14 6.93 -13.35
CA HIS A 355 3.42 7.24 -12.69
C HIS A 355 4.55 6.35 -13.21
N GLN A 356 4.36 5.04 -13.17
CA GLN A 356 5.36 4.07 -13.60
C GLN A 356 5.68 4.21 -15.09
N SER A 357 4.68 4.50 -15.93
CA SER A 357 4.89 4.75 -17.36
C SER A 357 5.79 5.96 -17.61
N GLN A 358 5.69 7.02 -16.80
CA GLN A 358 6.54 8.19 -16.93
C GLN A 358 7.97 7.89 -16.46
N LEU A 359 8.12 7.20 -15.33
CA LEU A 359 9.44 6.79 -14.82
C LEU A 359 10.19 5.91 -15.82
N LYS A 360 9.50 4.98 -16.49
CA LYS A 360 10.09 4.11 -17.52
C LYS A 360 10.66 4.86 -18.73
N ARG A 361 10.22 6.11 -18.98
CA ARG A 361 10.74 6.95 -20.06
C ARG A 361 12.09 7.60 -19.72
N LEU A 362 12.52 7.50 -18.46
CA LEU A 362 13.76 8.10 -17.98
C LEU A 362 14.90 7.08 -18.00
N SER A 363 16.12 7.55 -18.23
CA SER A 363 17.32 6.75 -17.95
C SER A 363 17.52 6.63 -16.44
N LYS A 364 18.15 5.54 -15.99
CA LYS A 364 18.38 5.27 -14.55
C LYS A 364 18.94 6.47 -13.77
N PRO A 365 19.95 7.23 -14.25
CA PRO A 365 20.50 8.37 -13.51
C PRO A 365 19.56 9.59 -13.41
N LYS A 366 18.45 9.59 -14.16
CA LYS A 366 17.44 10.66 -14.16
C LYS A 366 16.19 10.29 -13.36
N LEU A 367 16.15 9.09 -12.77
CA LEU A 367 15.08 8.72 -11.85
C LEU A 367 15.16 9.58 -10.59
N PRO A 368 14.01 9.87 -9.94
CA PRO A 368 14.00 10.54 -8.64
C PRO A 368 14.70 9.68 -7.57
N ASP A 369 15.03 10.28 -6.43
CA ASP A 369 15.61 9.54 -5.29
C ASP A 369 14.61 8.56 -4.68
N GLY A 370 13.32 8.91 -4.75
CA GLY A 370 12.24 8.04 -4.26
C GLY A 370 10.90 8.28 -4.94
N VAL A 371 9.98 7.37 -4.67
CA VAL A 371 8.63 7.34 -5.24
C VAL A 371 7.63 6.97 -4.15
N ILE A 372 6.51 7.68 -4.12
CA ILE A 372 5.37 7.41 -3.24
C ILE A 372 4.27 6.83 -4.12
N VAL A 373 3.92 5.56 -3.90
CA VAL A 373 3.20 4.75 -4.89
C VAL A 373 2.21 3.76 -4.27
N ASP A 374 1.14 3.48 -5.01
CA ASP A 374 0.21 2.37 -4.75
C ASP A 374 0.63 1.14 -5.59
N THR A 375 1.79 0.53 -5.30
CA THR A 375 2.29 -0.69 -5.97
C THR A 375 3.34 -1.39 -5.11
N THR A 376 3.52 -2.69 -5.27
CA THR A 376 4.56 -3.43 -4.54
C THR A 376 5.99 -3.05 -4.99
N PRO A 377 6.99 -3.19 -4.10
CA PRO A 377 8.41 -3.01 -4.46
C PRO A 377 8.85 -3.93 -5.60
N TYR A 378 8.36 -5.17 -5.63
CA TYR A 378 8.59 -6.09 -6.73
C TYR A 378 8.17 -5.48 -8.07
N LYS A 379 6.92 -5.02 -8.18
CA LYS A 379 6.34 -4.59 -9.46
C LYS A 379 7.04 -3.35 -10.03
N ILE A 380 7.37 -2.39 -9.19
CA ILE A 380 8.10 -1.19 -9.63
C ILE A 380 9.54 -1.52 -10.01
N CYS A 381 10.23 -2.34 -9.21
CA CYS A 381 11.60 -2.74 -9.52
C CYS A 381 11.67 -3.59 -10.78
N GLN A 382 10.68 -4.45 -11.02
CA GLN A 382 10.60 -5.23 -12.25
C GLN A 382 10.35 -4.33 -13.47
N LYS A 383 9.37 -3.43 -13.40
CA LYS A 383 9.02 -2.54 -14.53
C LYS A 383 10.13 -1.56 -14.90
N LEU A 384 10.94 -1.10 -13.94
CA LEU A 384 12.00 -0.11 -14.15
C LEU A 384 13.39 -0.71 -14.36
N PHE A 385 13.69 -1.85 -13.73
CA PHE A 385 15.05 -2.40 -13.67
C PHE A 385 15.18 -3.85 -14.13
N ASN A 386 14.09 -4.52 -14.52
CA ASN A 386 14.07 -5.95 -14.86
C ASN A 386 14.64 -6.82 -13.73
N ALA A 387 14.23 -6.51 -12.50
CA ALA A 387 14.82 -7.03 -11.28
C ALA A 387 14.61 -8.55 -11.04
N ALA A 388 13.62 -9.16 -11.68
CA ALA A 388 13.21 -10.55 -11.49
C ALA A 388 13.36 -11.42 -12.75
N VAL A 389 14.42 -11.17 -13.52
CA VAL A 389 14.76 -11.98 -14.71
C VAL A 389 15.35 -13.33 -14.26
N PRO A 390 14.91 -14.47 -14.84
CA PRO A 390 15.45 -15.79 -14.50
C PRO A 390 16.93 -15.90 -14.86
N LYS A 391 17.74 -16.34 -13.90
CA LYS A 391 19.19 -16.55 -14.06
C LYS A 391 19.53 -17.94 -14.61
N LYS A 392 18.57 -18.87 -14.61
CA LYS A 392 18.69 -20.26 -15.08
C LYS A 392 19.79 -21.05 -14.37
N ARG A 393 20.02 -20.78 -13.08
CA ARG A 393 20.99 -21.46 -12.21
C ARG A 393 20.38 -22.68 -11.53
N TYR A 394 19.09 -22.62 -11.22
CA TYR A 394 18.34 -23.74 -10.64
C TYR A 394 17.59 -24.52 -11.73
N GLN A 395 17.56 -25.86 -11.60
CA GLN A 395 16.80 -26.74 -12.48
C GLN A 395 15.62 -27.31 -11.68
N PRO A 396 14.36 -26.95 -12.03
CA PRO A 396 13.20 -27.35 -11.25
C PRO A 396 12.85 -28.83 -11.41
N LEU A 397 12.46 -29.46 -10.31
CA LEU A 397 12.14 -30.88 -10.20
C LEU A 397 10.64 -31.15 -10.36
N THR A 398 9.79 -30.20 -10.01
CA THR A 398 8.34 -30.38 -9.91
C THR A 398 7.61 -29.73 -11.10
N ALA A 399 6.32 -30.03 -11.27
CA ALA A 399 5.52 -29.40 -12.31
C ALA A 399 5.39 -27.89 -12.05
N SER A 400 5.18 -27.50 -10.80
CA SER A 400 5.07 -26.12 -10.34
C SER A 400 6.38 -25.35 -10.55
N GLY A 401 7.53 -25.92 -10.17
CA GLY A 401 8.84 -25.32 -10.44
C GLY A 401 9.10 -25.17 -11.94
N ARG A 402 8.79 -26.19 -12.76
CA ARG A 402 8.93 -26.09 -14.23
C ARG A 402 8.07 -24.99 -14.82
N TYR A 403 6.84 -24.82 -14.34
CA TYR A 403 5.97 -23.72 -14.73
C TYR A 403 6.63 -22.38 -14.41
N ILE A 404 7.04 -22.14 -13.16
CA ILE A 404 7.67 -20.87 -12.72
C ILE A 404 8.95 -20.59 -13.52
N ALA A 405 9.77 -21.60 -13.79
CA ALA A 405 10.98 -21.46 -14.59
C ALA A 405 10.66 -21.05 -16.05
N SER A 406 9.55 -21.55 -16.60
CA SER A 406 9.11 -21.25 -17.98
C SER A 406 8.50 -19.85 -18.16
N LEU A 407 8.10 -19.20 -17.07
CA LEU A 407 7.43 -17.89 -17.12
C LEU A 407 8.32 -16.84 -17.82
N PRO A 408 7.76 -15.92 -18.62
CA PRO A 408 8.55 -14.84 -19.19
C PRO A 408 9.09 -13.84 -18.14
N SER A 409 9.86 -12.86 -18.60
CA SER A 409 10.35 -11.78 -17.72
C SER A 409 9.25 -10.76 -17.40
N ASP A 410 8.23 -10.60 -18.23
CA ASP A 410 7.13 -9.65 -18.02
C ASP A 410 5.96 -10.24 -17.21
N THR A 411 6.12 -11.41 -16.60
CA THR A 411 5.15 -12.02 -15.69
C THR A 411 4.85 -11.13 -14.49
N ASP A 412 3.58 -11.04 -14.08
CA ASP A 412 3.10 -10.31 -12.90
C ASP A 412 2.99 -11.25 -11.68
N PHE A 413 4.06 -11.32 -10.88
CA PHE A 413 4.09 -12.15 -9.68
C PHE A 413 3.26 -11.60 -8.51
N ASP A 414 2.76 -10.35 -8.55
CA ASP A 414 1.77 -9.89 -7.55
C ASP A 414 0.46 -10.70 -7.65
N ARG A 415 0.19 -11.26 -8.84
CA ARG A 415 -0.99 -12.09 -9.14
C ARG A 415 -0.63 -13.57 -9.21
N PHE A 416 0.39 -14.01 -8.47
CA PHE A 416 0.90 -15.37 -8.54
C PHE A 416 -0.16 -16.44 -8.25
N ASN A 417 -0.97 -16.26 -7.21
CA ASN A 417 -2.02 -17.23 -6.87
C ASN A 417 -3.09 -17.35 -7.97
N GLU A 418 -3.48 -16.23 -8.58
CA GLU A 418 -4.39 -16.22 -9.73
C GLU A 418 -3.76 -16.91 -10.95
N MET A 419 -2.47 -16.67 -11.15
CA MET A 419 -1.71 -17.23 -12.26
C MET A 419 -1.56 -18.77 -12.18
N LEU A 420 -1.50 -19.35 -10.98
CA LEU A 420 -1.48 -20.82 -10.81
C LEU A 420 -2.71 -21.49 -11.42
N GLY A 421 -3.85 -20.80 -11.46
CA GLY A 421 -5.08 -21.28 -12.10
C GLY A 421 -4.99 -21.42 -13.63
N TYR A 422 -3.95 -20.87 -14.26
CA TYR A 422 -3.75 -20.91 -15.71
C TYR A 422 -2.58 -21.81 -16.16
N GLN A 423 -1.99 -22.54 -15.21
CA GLN A 423 -0.80 -23.35 -15.44
C GLN A 423 -1.06 -24.49 -16.45
N GLN A 424 -2.21 -25.15 -16.37
CA GLN A 424 -2.52 -26.32 -17.20
C GLN A 424 -2.76 -25.94 -18.66
N GLU A 425 -3.30 -24.74 -18.87
CA GLU A 425 -3.60 -24.15 -20.17
C GLU A 425 -2.37 -23.49 -20.81
N GLY A 426 -1.27 -23.37 -20.05
CA GLY A 426 -0.02 -22.79 -20.53
C GLY A 426 -0.08 -21.27 -20.67
N TYR A 427 -0.87 -20.59 -19.84
CA TYR A 427 -0.94 -19.13 -19.80
C TYR A 427 -0.27 -18.57 -18.54
N TYR A 428 0.00 -17.27 -18.58
CA TYR A 428 0.50 -16.48 -17.47
C TYR A 428 -0.08 -15.07 -17.51
N ILE A 429 -0.08 -14.39 -16.37
CA ILE A 429 -0.50 -12.99 -16.28
C ILE A 429 0.72 -12.10 -16.49
N SER A 430 0.65 -11.20 -17.47
CA SER A 430 1.70 -10.22 -17.80
C SER A 430 1.45 -8.89 -17.09
N LEU A 431 2.56 -8.24 -16.68
CA LEU A 431 2.61 -6.91 -16.08
C LEU A 431 2.01 -5.79 -16.94
N SER A 432 1.86 -6.01 -18.26
CA SER A 432 1.44 -4.96 -19.20
C SER A 432 0.19 -5.28 -20.00
N SER A 433 -0.23 -6.54 -20.09
CA SER A 433 -1.25 -6.92 -21.09
C SER A 433 -2.17 -8.05 -20.64
N GLY A 434 -2.25 -8.32 -19.33
CA GLY A 434 -3.12 -9.38 -18.81
C GLY A 434 -2.66 -10.78 -19.22
N LEU A 435 -3.60 -11.69 -19.46
CA LEU A 435 -3.33 -13.10 -19.73
C LEU A 435 -2.62 -13.30 -21.09
N LYS A 436 -1.50 -14.04 -21.11
CA LYS A 436 -0.71 -14.36 -22.30
C LYS A 436 -0.31 -15.84 -22.30
N ALA A 437 -0.16 -16.43 -23.48
CA ALA A 437 0.40 -17.78 -23.60
C ALA A 437 1.91 -17.78 -23.32
N ILE A 438 2.39 -18.78 -22.58
CA ILE A 438 3.82 -19.06 -22.46
C ILE A 438 4.27 -19.54 -23.84
N ALA A 439 5.27 -18.87 -24.42
CA ALA A 439 5.74 -19.13 -25.77
C ALA A 439 6.40 -20.53 -25.88
N SER A 440 5.58 -21.57 -25.93
CA SER A 440 5.90 -22.98 -26.21
C SER A 440 4.66 -23.84 -26.47
N ALA A 441 3.45 -23.30 -26.55
CA ALA A 441 2.34 -24.01 -27.18
C ALA A 441 2.22 -23.56 -28.65
N LYS A 442 3.14 -24.03 -29.51
CA LYS A 442 2.72 -24.33 -30.90
C LYS A 442 1.77 -25.53 -30.81
N ALA A 443 0.59 -25.33 -30.26
CA ALA A 443 -0.52 -26.20 -30.63
C ALA A 443 -0.68 -25.97 -32.12
N LYS A 444 -0.21 -26.93 -32.94
CA LYS A 444 -0.75 -27.05 -34.30
C LYS A 444 -2.26 -26.98 -34.11
N PRO A 445 -2.99 -26.08 -34.77
CA PRO A 445 -4.44 -26.15 -34.71
C PRO A 445 -4.80 -27.58 -35.12
N LYS A 446 -5.29 -28.37 -34.17
CA LYS A 446 -5.97 -29.61 -34.53
C LYS A 446 -7.11 -29.12 -35.40
N LYS A 447 -7.01 -29.36 -36.70
CA LYS A 447 -8.18 -29.26 -37.58
C LYS A 447 -9.23 -30.13 -36.92
N VAL A 448 -10.20 -29.49 -36.27
CA VAL A 448 -11.42 -30.15 -35.85
C VAL A 448 -12.07 -30.55 -37.16
N SER A 449 -11.86 -31.80 -37.56
CA SER A 449 -12.69 -32.41 -38.57
C SER A 449 -14.06 -32.52 -37.94
N HIS A 450 -14.96 -31.61 -38.30
CA HIS A 450 -16.39 -31.82 -38.09
C HIS A 450 -16.79 -33.04 -38.90
N LYS A 451 -16.67 -34.23 -38.29
CA LYS A 451 -17.52 -35.36 -38.64
C LYS A 451 -18.78 -35.20 -37.81
N THR A 452 -19.79 -34.58 -38.42
CA THR A 452 -21.17 -34.66 -38.00
C THR A 452 -21.63 -36.11 -38.12
N ASN A 453 -21.50 -36.87 -37.05
CA ASN A 453 -22.28 -38.09 -36.83
C ASN A 453 -22.91 -37.97 -35.45
N ALA A 454 -24.00 -37.21 -35.38
CA ALA A 454 -24.86 -37.16 -34.22
C ALA A 454 -25.84 -38.34 -34.29
N THR A 455 -25.57 -39.39 -33.52
CA THR A 455 -26.63 -40.17 -32.88
C THR A 455 -26.29 -40.22 -31.39
N ASN A 456 -26.70 -39.17 -30.66
CA ASN A 456 -26.63 -39.15 -29.21
C ASN A 456 -28.02 -39.55 -28.66
N PRO A 457 -28.20 -40.78 -28.15
CA PRO A 457 -29.48 -41.24 -27.59
C PRO A 457 -29.83 -40.62 -26.23
N HIS A 458 -29.00 -39.71 -25.69
CA HIS A 458 -29.16 -39.14 -24.36
C HIS A 458 -29.39 -37.62 -24.31
N GLY A 459 -29.81 -36.99 -25.40
CA GLY A 459 -30.49 -35.68 -25.36
C GLY A 459 -29.73 -34.51 -24.74
N PHE A 460 -28.40 -34.57 -24.59
CA PHE A 460 -27.63 -33.41 -24.18
C PHE A 460 -27.48 -32.43 -25.36
N PRO A 461 -27.74 -31.13 -25.18
CA PRO A 461 -27.54 -30.14 -26.21
C PRO A 461 -26.04 -30.03 -26.55
N THR A 462 -25.73 -30.13 -27.84
CA THR A 462 -24.38 -29.89 -28.36
C THR A 462 -24.09 -28.39 -28.25
N ILE A 463 -23.13 -28.01 -27.41
CA ILE A 463 -22.65 -26.62 -27.36
C ILE A 463 -21.85 -26.37 -28.65
N VAL A 464 -22.28 -25.37 -29.43
CA VAL A 464 -21.59 -24.91 -30.63
C VAL A 464 -21.11 -23.50 -30.32
N ASP A 465 -19.81 -23.23 -30.52
CA ASP A 465 -19.26 -21.89 -30.34
C ASP A 465 -19.93 -20.93 -31.34
N GLU A 466 -20.54 -19.84 -30.85
CA GLU A 466 -21.09 -18.79 -31.72
C GLU A 466 -19.97 -17.96 -32.36
N GLU A 467 -20.14 -17.58 -33.63
CA GLU A 467 -19.23 -16.66 -34.32
C GLU A 467 -19.31 -15.27 -33.69
N ILE A 468 -18.17 -14.79 -33.20
CA ILE A 468 -18.07 -13.47 -32.57
C ILE A 468 -17.95 -12.39 -33.66
N GLU A 469 -18.99 -11.57 -33.83
CA GLU A 469 -18.96 -10.39 -34.69
C GLU A 469 -18.10 -9.28 -34.07
N THR A 470 -16.97 -8.96 -34.71
CA THR A 470 -15.99 -7.96 -34.23
C THR A 470 -16.12 -6.59 -34.90
N THR A 471 -17.17 -6.34 -35.68
CA THR A 471 -17.27 -5.13 -36.53
C THR A 471 -17.74 -3.88 -35.80
N ASN A 472 -18.42 -4.01 -34.64
CA ASN A 472 -18.89 -2.87 -33.86
C ASN A 472 -18.29 -2.87 -32.46
N SER A 473 -17.28 -2.02 -32.26
CA SER A 473 -16.63 -1.82 -30.98
C SER A 473 -17.62 -1.28 -29.92
N LYS A 474 -18.03 -2.14 -28.98
CA LYS A 474 -18.00 -1.95 -27.51
C LYS A 474 -18.99 -2.92 -26.85
N THR A 475 -18.43 -3.82 -26.02
CA THR A 475 -19.09 -4.80 -25.14
C THR A 475 -19.22 -6.20 -25.75
N ILE A 476 -18.57 -7.16 -25.10
CA ILE A 476 -18.84 -8.60 -25.25
C ILE A 476 -19.90 -8.92 -24.21
N ILE A 477 -21.08 -9.37 -24.63
CA ILE A 477 -22.14 -9.85 -23.72
C ILE A 477 -21.99 -11.37 -23.65
N LEU A 478 -21.59 -11.87 -22.47
CA LEU A 478 -21.63 -13.31 -22.19
C LEU A 478 -22.97 -13.63 -21.53
N THR A 479 -23.87 -14.23 -22.27
CA THR A 479 -25.15 -14.73 -21.73
C THR A 479 -24.89 -16.11 -21.13
N LEU A 480 -24.91 -16.21 -19.80
CA LEU A 480 -24.93 -17.52 -19.15
C LEU A 480 -26.30 -18.17 -19.37
N PRO A 481 -26.36 -19.50 -19.60
CA PRO A 481 -27.65 -20.19 -19.71
C PRO A 481 -28.45 -19.96 -18.42
N SER A 482 -29.67 -19.44 -18.54
CA SER A 482 -30.55 -19.31 -17.39
C SER A 482 -30.96 -20.69 -16.90
N SER A 483 -30.70 -21.00 -15.64
CA SER A 483 -31.29 -22.14 -14.96
C SER A 483 -32.77 -21.87 -14.67
N ASN A 484 -33.61 -21.90 -15.71
CA ASN A 484 -35.04 -22.13 -15.55
C ASN A 484 -35.35 -23.40 -16.32
N ASN A 485 -35.51 -24.48 -15.56
CA ASN A 485 -36.29 -25.62 -16.00
C ASN A 485 -37.75 -25.15 -16.06
N ASP A 486 -38.31 -25.11 -17.26
CA ASP A 486 -39.68 -25.57 -17.54
C ASP A 486 -39.65 -26.38 -18.85
#